data_AF-A0A4P8YW07-F1
#
_entry.id   AF-A0A4P8YW07-F1
#
_cell.length_a   1.000
_cell.length_b   1.000
_cell.length_c   1.000
_cell.angle_alpha   90.00
_cell.angle_beta   90.00
_cell.angle_gamma   90.00
#
_symmetry.space_group_name_H-M   'P 1'
#
loop_
_entity.id
_entity.type
_entity.pdbx_description
1 polymer ?
#
loop_
_entity_poly.entity_id
_entity_poly.type
_entity_poly.pdbx_seq_one_letter_code
_entity_poly.pdbx_strand_id
1 'polypeptide(L)' 'HIVFSEFFKQHDYSEWPAPPCKIYYPLDPLYDADCPEVTAYVCGTNGLTYKNECFLCVDQWEFGPHIKFEKYGKCDV' A
#
# COMPACT_ATOMS: atom_id res chain seq x y z
N HIS A 1 20.85 -36.78 10.98
CA HIS A 1 19.67 -35.93 10.71
C HIS A 1 19.96 -34.55 11.23
N ILE A 2 20.25 -33.59 10.35
CA ILE A 2 20.33 -32.17 10.70
C ILE A 2 19.10 -31.53 10.08
N VAL A 3 18.15 -31.10 10.92
CA VAL A 3 16.90 -30.46 10.48
C VAL A 3 17.24 -29.03 10.10
N PHE A 4 17.55 -28.81 8.82
CA PHE A 4 17.84 -27.49 8.23
C PHE A 4 16.56 -26.71 7.92
N SER A 5 15.68 -26.46 8.89
CA SER A 5 14.44 -25.69 8.66
C SER A 5 14.30 -24.40 9.48
N GLU A 6 15.40 -23.84 10.00
CA GLU A 6 15.35 -22.66 10.89
C GLU A 6 15.96 -21.36 10.31
N PHE A 7 15.82 -21.05 9.02
CA PHE A 7 16.38 -19.78 8.48
C PHE A 7 15.55 -18.99 7.46
N PHE A 8 14.27 -19.31 7.29
CA PHE A 8 13.34 -18.38 6.63
C PHE A 8 12.16 -18.14 7.56
N LYS A 9 12.35 -17.28 8.57
CA LYS A 9 11.20 -16.73 9.31
C LYS A 9 10.33 -16.05 8.26
N GLN A 10 9.17 -16.64 8.00
CA GLN A 10 8.18 -16.06 7.11
C GLN A 10 7.89 -14.66 7.63
N HIS A 11 8.20 -13.67 6.81
CA HIS A 11 8.02 -12.28 7.17
C HIS A 11 6.53 -12.05 7.42
N ASP A 12 6.18 -11.71 8.65
CA ASP A 12 4.80 -11.49 9.04
C ASP A 12 4.35 -10.12 8.49
N TYR A 13 3.76 -10.14 7.29
CA TYR A 13 3.26 -8.94 6.62
C TYR A 13 2.15 -8.24 7.41
N SER A 14 1.56 -8.88 8.43
CA SER A 14 0.55 -8.25 9.30
C SER A 14 1.15 -7.22 10.26
N GLU A 15 2.46 -7.28 10.51
CA GLU A 15 3.20 -6.30 11.32
C GLU A 15 3.80 -5.15 10.49
N TRP A 16 3.70 -5.21 9.15
CA TRP A 16 4.29 -4.19 8.31
C TRP A 16 3.54 -2.85 8.47
N PRO A 17 4.26 -1.72 8.63
CA PRO A 17 3.62 -0.44 8.84
C PRO A 17 2.74 -0.04 7.66
N ALA A 18 1.67 0.70 7.93
CA ALA A 18 0.87 1.31 6.87
C ALA A 18 1.72 2.29 6.04
N PRO A 19 1.36 2.51 4.76
CA PRO A 19 2.08 3.45 3.90
C PRO A 19 2.16 4.88 4.46
N PRO A 20 3.29 5.59 4.25
CA PRO A 20 3.49 6.94 4.74
C PRO A 20 2.76 7.99 3.88
N CYS A 21 1.43 7.92 3.75
CA CYS A 21 0.66 8.66 2.74
C CYS A 21 0.94 10.16 2.61
N LYS A 22 1.30 10.84 3.71
CA LYS A 22 1.63 12.27 3.69
C LYS A 22 2.75 12.62 2.71
N ILE A 23 3.67 11.70 2.39
CA ILE A 23 4.76 11.95 1.44
C ILE A 23 4.31 11.91 -0.02
N TYR A 24 3.18 11.25 -0.31
CA TYR A 24 2.65 11.11 -1.67
C TYR A 24 1.61 12.19 -2.01
N TYR A 25 1.17 12.97 -1.04
CA TYR A 25 0.19 14.01 -1.29
C TYR A 25 0.81 15.15 -2.11
N PRO A 26 0.11 15.65 -3.13
CA PRO A 26 0.59 16.77 -3.91
C PRO A 26 0.70 18.02 -3.03
N LEU A 27 1.78 18.79 -3.23
CA LEU A 27 2.01 20.04 -2.52
C LEU A 27 1.11 21.17 -3.02
N ASP A 28 0.68 21.09 -4.29
CA ASP A 28 -0.18 22.07 -4.95
C ASP A 28 -1.36 21.33 -5.61
N PRO A 29 -2.62 21.71 -5.34
CA PRO A 29 -3.80 21.13 -5.99
C PRO A 29 -3.86 21.35 -7.51
N LEU A 30 -2.98 22.17 -8.09
CA LEU A 30 -2.82 22.34 -9.54
C LEU A 30 -1.82 21.34 -10.17
N TYR A 31 -1.17 20.48 -9.38
CA TYR A 31 -0.19 19.52 -9.85
C TYR A 31 -0.69 18.08 -9.69
N ASP A 32 -0.65 17.31 -10.78
CA ASP A 32 -0.97 15.88 -10.76
C ASP A 32 0.08 15.11 -9.94
N ALA A 33 -0.37 14.17 -9.11
CA ALA A 33 0.53 13.36 -8.31
C ALA A 33 1.34 12.40 -9.21
N ASP A 34 2.67 12.52 -9.19
CA ASP A 34 3.57 11.67 -9.98
C ASP A 34 3.90 10.38 -9.21
N CYS A 35 3.14 9.32 -9.46
CA CYS A 35 3.36 8.01 -8.85
C CYS A 35 4.27 7.13 -9.70
N PRO A 36 5.23 6.41 -9.09
CA PRO A 36 6.10 5.51 -9.83
C PRO A 36 5.31 4.36 -10.46
N GLU A 37 5.72 3.93 -11.65
CA GLU A 37 5.10 2.82 -12.39
C GLU A 37 5.42 1.42 -11.84
N VAL A 38 5.90 1.33 -10.59
CA VAL A 38 6.23 0.08 -9.90
C VAL A 38 4.95 -0.65 -9.46
N THR A 39 4.91 -1.97 -9.70
CA THR A 39 3.82 -2.83 -9.26
C THR A 39 4.13 -3.41 -7.88
N ALA A 40 3.47 -2.88 -6.85
CA ALA A 40 3.57 -3.33 -5.47
C ALA A 40 2.19 -3.22 -4.81
N TYR A 41 1.27 -4.14 -5.20
CA TYR A 41 -0.15 -4.00 -4.89
C TYR A 41 -0.45 -3.76 -3.41
N VAL A 42 -1.46 -2.92 -3.16
CA VAL A 42 -2.06 -2.72 -1.83
C VAL A 42 -3.58 -2.76 -1.96
N CYS A 43 -4.25 -3.19 -0.90
CA CYS A 43 -5.70 -3.20 -0.80
C CYS A 43 -6.17 -2.02 0.04
N GLY A 44 -7.18 -1.30 -0.45
CA GLY A 44 -7.87 -0.27 0.30
C GLY A 44 -9.11 -0.82 1.03
N THR A 45 -9.53 -0.14 2.09
CA THR A 45 -10.76 -0.45 2.86
C THR A 45 -12.04 -0.31 2.05
N ASN A 46 -11.96 0.27 0.85
CA ASN A 46 -13.04 0.32 -0.13
C ASN A 46 -13.11 -0.93 -1.03
N GLY A 47 -12.28 -1.93 -0.78
CA GLY A 47 -12.20 -3.17 -1.57
C GLY A 47 -11.49 -3.02 -2.91
N LEU A 48 -10.89 -1.85 -3.20
CA LEU A 48 -10.13 -1.62 -4.43
C LEU A 48 -8.66 -1.98 -4.26
N THR A 49 -8.11 -2.64 -5.27
CA THR A 49 -6.68 -2.94 -5.36
C THR A 49 -5.96 -1.83 -6.09
N TYR A 50 -4.99 -1.20 -5.43
CA TYR A 50 -4.15 -0.16 -6.00
C TYR A 50 -2.81 -0.73 -6.46
N LYS A 51 -2.26 -0.19 -7.55
CA LYS A 51 -1.00 -0.67 -8.14
C LYS A 51 0.18 -0.57 -7.16
N ASN A 52 0.22 0.48 -6.36
CA ASN A 52 1.15 0.66 -5.26
C ASN A 52 0.59 1.65 -4.22
N GLU A 53 1.36 1.84 -3.15
CA GLU A 53 1.02 2.74 -2.05
C GLU A 53 0.79 4.20 -2.46
N CYS A 54 1.53 4.71 -3.45
CA CYS A 54 1.36 6.08 -3.93
C CYS A 54 -0.06 6.26 -4.48
N PHE A 55 -0.50 5.37 -5.36
CA PHE A 55 -1.84 5.43 -5.95
C PHE A 55 -2.94 5.35 -4.88
N LEU A 56 -2.81 4.50 -3.86
CA LEU A 56 -3.77 4.44 -2.75
C LEU A 56 -3.82 5.77 -1.98
N CYS A 57 -2.66 6.35 -1.69
CA CYS A 57 -2.57 7.57 -0.91
C CYS A 57 -3.08 8.79 -1.69
N VAL A 58 -2.84 8.87 -3.00
CA VAL A 58 -3.39 9.93 -3.86
C VAL A 58 -4.92 9.85 -3.90
N ASP A 59 -5.47 8.65 -4.06
CA ASP A 59 -6.92 8.42 -4.05
C ASP A 59 -7.54 8.80 -2.69
N GLN A 60 -6.87 8.44 -1.58
CA GLN A 60 -7.24 8.88 -0.24
C GLN A 60 -7.21 10.41 -0.08
N TRP A 61 -6.26 11.10 -0.72
CA TRP A 61 -6.18 12.56 -0.68
C TRP A 61 -7.30 13.22 -1.48
N GLU A 62 -7.58 12.70 -2.68
CA GLU A 62 -8.56 13.24 -3.61
C GLU A 62 -10.01 13.00 -3.15
N PHE A 63 -10.34 11.77 -2.75
CA PHE A 63 -11.71 11.37 -2.40
C PHE A 63 -11.94 11.35 -0.88
N GLY A 64 -10.88 11.38 -0.08
CA GLY A 64 -10.95 11.58 1.36
C GLY A 64 -10.73 10.33 2.21
N PRO A 65 -10.87 10.45 3.54
CA PRO A 65 -10.31 9.53 4.53
C PRO A 65 -11.05 8.19 4.68
N HIS A 66 -12.08 7.94 3.88
CA HIS A 66 -12.81 6.67 3.88
C HIS A 66 -12.08 5.59 3.06
N ILE A 67 -11.15 6.01 2.20
CA ILE A 67 -10.19 5.14 1.52
C ILE A 67 -8.97 5.07 2.43
N LYS A 68 -8.76 3.93 3.08
CA LYS A 68 -7.58 3.69 3.93
C LYS A 68 -6.87 2.45 3.45
N PHE A 69 -5.60 2.35 3.80
CA PHE A 69 -4.87 1.10 3.66
C PHE A 69 -5.50 -0.01 4.51
N GLU A 70 -5.77 -1.16 3.91
CA GLU A 70 -6.23 -2.38 4.58
C GLU A 70 -5.09 -3.39 4.74
N LYS A 71 -4.42 -3.75 3.64
CA LYS A 71 -3.31 -4.71 3.64
C LYS A 71 -2.40 -4.57 2.42
N TYR A 72 -1.18 -5.10 2.53
CA TYR A 72 -0.32 -5.31 1.38
C TYR A 72 -0.83 -6.47 0.53
N GLY A 73 -0.64 -6.38 -0.79
CA GLY A 73 -1.18 -7.31 -1.77
C GLY A 73 -2.51 -6.85 -2.35
N LYS A 74 -3.15 -7.74 -3.12
CA LYS A 74 -4.47 -7.48 -3.71
C LYS A 74 -5.57 -7.65 -2.66
N CYS A 75 -6.73 -7.05 -2.89
CA CYS A 75 -7.92 -7.36 -2.13
C CYS A 75 -8.39 -8.79 -2.38
N ASP A 76 -9.05 -9.37 -1.38
CA ASP A 76 -9.73 -10.67 -1.53
C ASP A 76 -11.07 -10.36 -2.21
N VAL A 77 -11.20 -10.77 -3.47
CA VAL A 77 -12.35 -10.47 -4.36
C VAL A 77 -13.65 -11.06 -3.84
#